data_AF-K1UGX7-F1
#
_entry.id   AF-K1UGX7-F1
#
_cell.length_a   1.000
_cell.length_b   1.000
_cell.length_c   1.000
_cell.angle_alpha   90.00
_cell.angle_beta   90.00
_cell.angle_gamma   90.00
#
_symmetry.space_group_name_H-M   'P 1'
#
loop_
_entity.id
_entity.type
_entity.pdbx_description
1 polymer ?
#
loop_
_entity_poly.entity_id
_entity_poly.type
_entity_poly.pdbx_seq_one_letter_code
_entity_poly.pdbx_strand_id
1 'polypeptide(L)'
;KILPYFEHKRLCDISAKDVITWQNEIRKQTNSSGELLSQGYLKTIHNQLSSLFNHAIKIYGLRLNPASTVGNMGKEERKEMSYWTVEEY
;
A
#
# COMPACT_ATOMS: atom_id res chain seq x y z
N LYS A 1 -6.51 6.47 -0.23
CA LYS A 1 -5.50 6.85 0.80
C LYS A 1 -4.17 7.36 0.21
N ILE A 2 -3.84 7.04 -1.05
CA ILE A 2 -2.66 7.60 -1.74
C ILE A 2 -2.92 9.05 -2.18
N LEU A 3 -4.01 9.28 -2.93
CA LEU A 3 -4.33 10.61 -3.47
C LEU A 3 -4.36 11.73 -2.41
N PRO A 4 -5.06 11.60 -1.27
CA PRO A 4 -5.11 12.71 -0.29
C PRO A 4 -3.75 13.10 0.29
N TYR A 5 -2.77 12.19 0.31
CA TYR A 5 -1.44 12.50 0.86
C TYR A 5 -0.52 13.11 -0.19
N PHE A 6 -0.64 12.69 -1.45
CA PHE A 6 0.25 13.09 -2.54
C PHE A 6 -0.40 14.07 -3.53
N GLU A 7 -1.62 14.56 -3.26
CA GLU A 7 -2.41 15.38 -4.20
C GLU A 7 -1.67 16.63 -4.72
N HIS A 8 -0.82 17.22 -3.88
CA HIS A 8 -0.06 18.41 -4.22
C HIS A 8 1.41 18.14 -4.58
N LYS A 9 1.78 16.86 -4.76
CA LYS A 9 3.13 16.46 -5.17
C LYS A 9 3.10 15.87 -6.56
N ARG A 10 3.97 16.36 -7.43
CA ARG A 10 4.21 15.69 -8.72
C ARG A 10 4.85 14.33 -8.45
N LEU A 11 4.48 13.33 -9.24
CA LEU A 11 4.97 11.96 -9.07
C LEU A 11 6.51 11.88 -9.10
N CYS A 12 7.16 12.70 -9.92
CA CYS A 12 8.63 12.78 -10.02
C CYS A 12 9.32 13.41 -8.80
N ASP A 13 8.60 14.20 -7.99
CA ASP A 13 9.16 14.86 -6.80
C ASP A 13 8.98 14.00 -5.52
N ILE A 14 8.28 12.87 -5.61
CA ILE A 14 8.06 12.00 -4.46
C ILE A 14 9.35 11.23 -4.17
N SER A 15 9.93 11.48 -2.99
CA SER A 15 11.13 10.82 -2.51
C SER A 15 10.82 9.60 -1.64
N ALA A 16 11.84 8.78 -1.37
CA ALA A 16 11.74 7.70 -0.38
C ALA A 16 11.34 8.22 1.02
N LYS A 17 11.80 9.42 1.40
CA LYS A 17 11.42 10.06 2.68
C LYS A 17 9.92 10.34 2.73
N ASP A 18 9.34 10.86 1.65
CA ASP A 18 7.90 11.12 1.56
C ASP A 18 7.10 9.82 1.71
N VAL A 19 7.56 8.74 1.08
CA VAL A 19 6.94 7.43 1.21
C VAL A 19 7.04 6.91 2.65
N ILE A 20 8.18 7.04 3.33
CA ILE A 20 8.33 6.63 4.74
C ILE A 20 7.33 7.38 5.63
N THR A 21 7.25 8.70 5.48
CA THR A 21 6.30 9.51 6.26
C THR A 21 4.86 9.09 5.96
N TRP A 22 4.51 8.90 4.69
CA TRP A 22 3.21 8.39 4.30
C TRP A 22 2.89 7.02 4.93
N GLN A 23 3.83 6.06 4.90
CA GLN A 23 3.63 4.75 5.51
C GLN A 23 3.33 4.87 7.01
N ASN A 24 4.06 5.75 7.71
CA ASN A 24 3.85 5.97 9.14
C ASN A 24 2.48 6.59 9.43
N GLU A 25 1.98 7.47 8.56
CA GLU A 25 0.63 8.03 8.69
C GLU A 25 -0.45 6.98 8.41
N ILE A 26 -0.30 6.16 7.37
CA ILE A 26 -1.28 5.10 7.07
C ILE A 26 -1.33 4.05 8.19
N ARG A 27 -0.20 3.69 8.80
CA ARG A 27 -0.15 2.72 9.92
C ARG A 27 -0.91 3.18 11.17
N LYS A 28 -1.13 4.48 11.34
CA LYS A 28 -1.90 5.04 12.47
C LYS A 28 -3.41 5.11 12.19
N GLN A 29 -3.83 4.88 10.95
CA GLN A 29 -5.25 4.97 10.60
C GLN A 29 -6.03 3.76 11.09
N THR A 30 -7.30 4.01 11.35
CA THR A 30 -8.26 3.00 11.77
C THR A 30 -9.32 2.76 10.68
N ASN A 31 -9.92 1.59 10.73
CA ASN A 31 -11.11 1.23 9.95
C ASN A 31 -12.37 1.88 10.56
N SER A 32 -13.53 1.62 9.95
CA SER A 32 -14.84 2.12 10.45
C SER A 32 -15.19 1.65 11.86
N SER A 33 -14.61 0.53 12.31
CA SER A 33 -14.82 -0.06 13.64
C SER A 33 -13.85 0.50 14.69
N GLY A 34 -12.94 1.41 14.31
CA GLY A 34 -11.94 1.98 15.20
C GLY A 34 -10.68 1.13 15.39
N GLU A 35 -10.55 0.00 14.69
CA GLU A 35 -9.37 -0.87 14.76
C GLU A 35 -8.33 -0.45 13.74
N LEU A 36 -7.04 -0.74 14.00
CA LEU A 36 -5.99 -0.48 13.02
C LEU A 36 -6.23 -1.23 11.70
N LEU A 37 -5.76 -0.63 10.61
CA LEU A 37 -5.82 -1.28 9.29
C LEU A 37 -5.09 -2.64 9.30
N SER A 38 -5.71 -3.65 8.69
CA SER A 38 -5.14 -5.00 8.63
C SER A 38 -3.83 -5.03 7.85
N GLN A 39 -2.96 -5.99 8.17
CA GLN A 39 -1.67 -6.15 7.50
C GLN A 39 -1.81 -6.37 5.99
N GLY A 40 -2.79 -7.16 5.56
CA GLY A 40 -3.10 -7.38 4.15
C GLY A 40 -3.57 -6.11 3.42
N TYR A 41 -4.33 -5.24 4.10
CA TYR A 41 -4.76 -3.96 3.51
C TYR A 41 -3.59 -2.99 3.35
N LEU A 42 -2.73 -2.89 4.36
CA LEU A 42 -1.49 -2.10 4.29
C LEU A 42 -0.62 -2.54 3.10
N LYS A 43 -0.45 -3.86 2.91
CA LYS A 43 0.27 -4.44 1.77
C LYS A 43 -0.38 -4.07 0.44
N THR A 44 -1.70 -4.19 0.35
CA THR A 44 -2.47 -3.84 -0.85
C THR A 44 -2.25 -2.37 -1.25
N ILE A 45 -2.39 -1.44 -0.31
CA ILE A 45 -2.22 0.00 -0.58
C ILE A 45 -0.77 0.32 -0.97
N HIS A 46 0.22 -0.27 -0.30
CA HIS A 46 1.62 -0.10 -0.69
C HIS A 46 1.86 -0.58 -2.12
N ASN A 47 1.34 -1.76 -2.46
CA ASN A 47 1.49 -2.34 -3.79
C ASN A 47 0.84 -1.47 -4.88
N GLN A 48 -0.29 -0.84 -4.58
CA GLN A 48 -0.91 0.13 -5.49
C GLN A 48 0.02 1.32 -5.77
N LEU A 49 0.63 1.89 -4.73
CA LEU A 49 1.60 3.00 -4.89
C LEU A 49 2.82 2.55 -5.71
N SER A 50 3.39 1.39 -5.38
CA SER A 50 4.52 0.83 -6.12
C SER A 50 4.18 0.58 -7.59
N SER A 51 2.97 0.11 -7.88
CA SER A 51 2.49 -0.12 -9.25
C SER A 51 2.37 1.17 -10.06
N LEU A 52 1.94 2.27 -9.43
CA LEU A 52 1.91 3.60 -10.07
C LEU A 52 3.32 4.07 -10.46
N PHE A 53 4.30 3.91 -9.57
CA PHE A 53 5.70 4.23 -9.90
C PHE A 53 6.26 3.33 -10.99
N ASN A 54 5.97 2.02 -10.97
CA ASN A 54 6.40 1.11 -12.04
C ASN A 54 5.83 1.52 -13.40
N HIS A 55 4.56 1.92 -13.45
CA HIS A 55 3.97 2.47 -14.66
C HIS A 55 4.69 3.74 -15.11
N ALA A 56 5.00 4.65 -14.19
CA ALA A 56 5.69 5.90 -14.52
C ALA A 56 7.14 5.72 -14.97
N ILE A 57 7.85 4.72 -14.46
CA ILE A 57 9.15 4.31 -14.98
C ILE A 57 8.99 3.85 -16.44
N LYS A 58 8.02 2.96 -16.69
CA LYS A 58 7.83 2.34 -18.00
C LYS A 58 7.37 3.32 -19.08
N ILE A 59 6.45 4.24 -18.74
CA ILE A 59 5.79 5.11 -19.71
C ILE A 59 6.39 6.52 -19.77
N TYR A 60 6.83 7.05 -18.61
CA TYR A 60 7.27 8.44 -18.51
C TYR A 60 8.78 8.58 -18.23
N GLY A 61 9.52 7.47 -18.19
CA GLY A 61 10.98 7.49 -18.02
C GLY A 61 11.45 7.93 -16.64
N LEU A 62 10.61 7.78 -15.61
CA LEU A 62 11.05 7.97 -14.22
C LEU A 62 12.18 6.97 -13.91
N ARG A 63 13.20 7.40 -13.15
CA ARG A 63 14.40 6.57 -12.94
C ARG A 63 14.24 5.51 -11.85
N LEU A 64 13.41 5.76 -10.85
CA LEU A 64 13.33 4.95 -9.64
C LEU A 64 11.90 4.86 -9.11
N ASN A 65 11.59 3.74 -8.48
CA ASN A 65 10.38 3.55 -7.70
C ASN A 65 10.71 3.75 -6.20
N PRO A 66 10.43 4.93 -5.62
CA PRO A 66 10.71 5.19 -4.21
C PRO A 66 9.92 4.26 -3.27
N ALA A 67 8.74 3.78 -3.66
CA ALA A 67 7.98 2.82 -2.87
C ALA A 67 8.69 1.45 -2.80
N SER A 68 9.28 1.00 -3.91
CA SER A 68 10.12 -0.20 -3.93
C SER A 68 11.37 -0.04 -3.07
N THR A 69 11.99 1.15 -3.07
CA THR A 69 13.20 1.42 -2.26
C THR A 69 12.94 1.33 -0.76
N VAL A 70 11.78 1.83 -0.31
CA VAL A 70 11.41 1.84 1.12
C VAL A 70 11.02 0.45 1.63
N GLY A 71 10.45 -0.38 0.77
CA GLY A 71 9.94 -1.71 1.15
C GLY A 71 8.49 -1.67 1.62
N ASN A 72 7.86 -2.86 1.60
CA ASN A 72 6.41 -3.02 1.70
C ASN A 72 5.84 -2.61 3.08
N MET A 73 4.53 -2.40 3.14
CA MET A 73 3.79 -2.31 4.39
C MET A 73 3.06 -3.62 4.68
N GLY A 74 3.08 -4.06 5.92
CA GLY A 74 2.36 -5.24 6.35
C GLY A 74 2.98 -6.56 5.91
N LYS A 75 2.29 -7.64 6.24
CA LYS A 75 2.67 -9.03 5.94
C LYS A 75 1.55 -9.72 5.19
N GLU A 76 1.91 -10.76 4.45
CA GLU A 76 0.93 -11.64 3.84
C GLU A 76 0.31 -12.53 4.90
N GLU A 77 -0.99 -12.36 5.13
CA GLU A 77 -1.76 -13.25 5.97
C GLU A 77 -2.43 -14.27 5.04
N ARG A 78 -1.98 -15.53 5.10
CA ARG A 78 -2.77 -16.64 4.57
C ARG A 78 -3.96 -16.82 5.52
N LYS A 79 -5.09 -16.20 5.19
CA LYS A 79 -6.36 -16.54 5.85
C LYS A 79 -6.69 -17.97 5.49
N GLU A 80 -6.70 -18.85 6.49
CA GLU A 80 -7.34 -20.16 6.33
C GLU A 80 -8.81 -19.91 5.96
N MET A 81 -9.20 -20.37 4.78
CA MET A 81 -10.58 -20.31 4.35
C MET A 81 -11.25 -21.59 4.84
N SER A 82 -12.07 -21.49 5.89
CA SER A 82 -13.04 -22.53 6.21
C SER A 82 -14.07 -22.54 5.09
N TYR A 83 -14.06 -23.60 4.29
CA TYR A 83 -15.14 -23.90 3.36
C TYR A 83 -16.07 -24.90 4.05
N TRP A 84 -17.37 -24.73 3.83
CA TRP A 84 -18.36 -25.70 4.32
C TRP A 84 -18.28 -26.97 3.48
N THR A 85 -18.17 -28.13 4.11
CA THR A 85 -18.37 -29.41 3.42
C THR A 85 -19.87 -29.69 3.30
N VAL A 86 -20.27 -30.55 2.36
CA VAL A 86 -21.68 -30.95 2.18
C VAL A 86 -22.28 -31.56 3.47
N GLU A 87 -21.43 -32.06 4.36
CA GLU A 87 -21.80 -32.67 5.64
C GLU A 87 -22.21 -31.63 6.70
N GLU A 88 -21.92 -30.34 6.47
CA GLU A 88 -22.20 -29.25 7.41
C GLU A 88 -23.44 -28.41 7.05
N TYR A 89 -24.18 -28.77 5.98
CA TYR A 89 -25.46 -28.15 5.58
C TYR A 89 -26.67 -29.01 5.99
#